data_AF-A0A951CJ40-F1
#
_entry.id   AF-A0A951CJ40-F1
#
_cell.length_a   1.000
_cell.length_b   1.000
_cell.length_c   1.000
_cell.angle_alpha   90.00
_cell.angle_beta   90.00
_cell.angle_gamma   90.00
#
_symmetry.space_group_name_H-M   'P 1'
#
loop_
_entity.id
_entity.type
_entity.pdbx_description
1 polymer ?
#
loop_
_entity_poly.entity_id
_entity_poly.type
_entity_poly.pdbx_seq_one_letter_code
_entity_poly.pdbx_strand_id
1 'polypeptide(L)'
;TTLQNHFSISALEVSPSMKGTLGVLENVYAKRPLVGSGPNTFAEQWFLYRPPETLSSIFWNTEFTTGYSYVATAATTGGAVVALGWLFLLCVFLYTAYRALLSAPGRASQAYTLPIATAFASAFLFAVHLFYNPSESLTLVLFLFLGLFMASLPPDVSRPRSIVFSESPRLGFAATVLMAIGMVLSLVSVYGAGVTYAASTTEARALQKSNAGDISGALQLAKDAVSLSPEDRYLRTVTSLQLVALNSIVGSGKNDAASQAAFQSGLSQAVQSALAATAADPLSFDNWMSRASVYEAVIPLNIAGASDNAVSALEKARALNPATPEVDYQEATIKAFLKDPAGAKSAALSALSKKADYTPAILLLAQISLGEGNLTDAITALKSAIVLTPNDSSLFYELGLLELQAKEYQSASDAFGQAILITPDYANAKFFLGEADVFLGKNQDALALFTDLQKSNPGNAMLADIITKLQAGANPFASGTPLPPETPPQAVR
;
A
#
# COMPACT_ATOMS: atom_id res chain seq x y z
N THR A 1 12.53 21.71 -8.37
CA THR A 1 12.74 23.03 -9.02
C THR A 1 13.55 22.86 -10.31
N THR A 2 13.11 23.52 -11.39
CA THR A 2 13.61 23.51 -12.80
C THR A 2 13.74 22.14 -13.50
N LEU A 3 14.52 21.20 -12.98
CA LEU A 3 14.64 19.84 -13.56
C LEU A 3 13.35 19.02 -13.40
N GLN A 4 12.76 19.05 -12.20
CA GLN A 4 11.49 18.37 -11.91
C GLN A 4 10.35 18.85 -12.82
N ASN A 5 10.27 20.15 -13.10
CA ASN A 5 9.25 20.70 -14.00
C ASN A 5 9.53 20.35 -15.47
N HIS A 6 10.80 20.21 -15.86
CA HIS A 6 11.17 19.79 -17.22
C HIS A 6 10.82 18.32 -17.49
N PHE A 7 10.96 17.46 -16.49
CA PHE A 7 10.60 16.03 -16.59
C PHE A 7 9.20 15.70 -16.06
N SER A 8 8.44 16.71 -15.60
CA SER A 8 7.14 16.51 -14.92
C SER A 8 7.19 15.53 -13.74
N ILE A 9 8.31 15.50 -13.00
CA ILE A 9 8.49 14.63 -11.83
C ILE A 9 8.25 15.46 -10.57
N SER A 10 7.07 15.37 -9.97
CA SER A 10 6.86 15.77 -8.57
C SER A 10 6.99 14.55 -7.68
N ALA A 11 8.10 14.42 -6.96
CA ALA A 11 8.25 13.41 -5.91
C ALA A 11 7.97 14.07 -4.56
N LEU A 12 6.81 13.78 -3.98
CA LEU A 12 6.56 14.07 -2.57
C LEU A 12 7.31 13.01 -1.76
N GLU A 13 8.44 13.39 -1.18
CA GLU A 13 9.16 12.51 -0.24
C GLU A 13 8.54 12.64 1.15
N VAL A 14 8.06 11.52 1.68
CA VAL A 14 7.48 11.43 3.01
C VAL A 14 8.31 10.43 3.80
N SER A 15 8.64 10.78 5.03
CA SER A 15 9.41 9.91 5.93
C SER A 15 8.83 9.95 7.34
N PRO A 16 9.06 8.91 8.16
CA PRO A 16 8.74 8.95 9.57
C PRO A 16 9.40 10.13 10.28
N SER A 17 8.71 10.69 11.27
CA SER A 17 9.31 11.69 12.14
C SER A 17 10.46 11.11 12.96
N MET A 18 11.39 11.96 13.40
CA MET A 18 12.46 11.56 14.31
C MET A 18 11.90 10.92 15.59
N LYS A 19 10.85 11.53 16.19
CA LYS A 19 10.18 10.98 17.38
C LYS A 19 9.60 9.59 17.10
N GLY A 20 8.93 9.41 15.97
CA GLY A 20 8.37 8.11 15.59
C GLY A 20 9.45 7.05 15.40
N THR A 21 10.52 7.40 14.69
CA THR A 21 11.67 6.51 14.46
C THR A 21 12.35 6.10 15.76
N LEU A 22 12.57 7.05 16.67
CA LEU A 22 13.16 6.76 17.98
C LEU A 22 12.24 5.92 18.87
N GLY A 23 10.92 6.11 18.78
CA GLY A 23 9.95 5.25 19.47
C GLY A 23 9.99 3.81 18.96
N VAL A 24 10.15 3.60 17.65
CA VAL A 24 10.37 2.26 17.08
C VAL A 24 11.69 1.68 17.60
N LEU A 25 12.79 2.45 17.54
CA LEU A 25 14.09 2.03 18.05
C LEU A 25 14.03 1.59 19.51
N GLU A 26 13.37 2.37 20.37
CA GLU A 26 13.20 2.07 21.80
C GLU A 26 12.51 0.72 22.02
N ASN A 27 11.40 0.48 21.31
CA ASN A 27 10.66 -0.78 21.40
C ASN A 27 11.48 -1.98 20.89
N VAL A 28 12.29 -1.79 19.84
CA VAL A 28 13.21 -2.81 19.35
C VAL A 28 14.30 -3.08 20.38
N TYR A 29 14.89 -2.05 20.98
CA TYR A 29 15.99 -2.18 21.94
C TYR A 29 15.54 -2.81 23.26
N ALA A 30 14.27 -2.61 23.65
CA ALA A 30 13.68 -3.29 24.80
C ALA A 30 13.68 -4.83 24.63
N LYS A 31 13.65 -5.33 23.39
CA LYS A 31 13.60 -6.77 23.08
C LYS A 31 14.93 -7.34 22.59
N ARG A 32 15.65 -6.60 21.74
CA ARG A 32 16.86 -7.04 21.02
C ARG A 32 17.91 -5.91 20.93
N PRO A 33 18.48 -5.46 22.07
CA PRO A 33 19.33 -4.27 22.10
C PRO A 33 20.63 -4.43 21.30
N LEU A 34 21.22 -5.63 21.28
CA LEU A 34 22.55 -5.83 20.67
C LEU A 34 22.48 -5.91 19.14
N VAL A 35 21.49 -6.63 18.61
CA VAL A 35 21.41 -7.02 17.19
C VAL A 35 20.25 -6.37 16.44
N GLY A 36 19.36 -5.66 17.13
CA GLY A 36 18.19 -5.02 16.53
C GLY A 36 17.15 -6.02 16.05
N SER A 37 16.26 -5.56 15.15
CA SER A 37 15.20 -6.39 14.57
C SER A 37 15.70 -7.32 13.45
N GLY A 38 16.86 -7.01 12.86
CA GLY A 38 17.44 -7.70 11.71
C GLY A 38 17.52 -6.80 10.46
N PRO A 39 18.36 -7.13 9.48
CA PRO A 39 18.51 -6.34 8.26
C PRO A 39 17.20 -6.28 7.48
N ASN A 40 16.90 -5.13 6.88
CA ASN A 40 15.70 -4.90 6.06
C ASN A 40 14.36 -5.16 6.78
N THR A 41 14.29 -5.01 8.11
CA THR A 41 13.06 -5.27 8.89
C THR A 41 12.40 -4.01 9.47
N PHE A 42 12.76 -2.82 8.98
CA PHE A 42 12.27 -1.57 9.58
C PHE A 42 10.76 -1.40 9.35
N ALA A 43 10.25 -1.80 8.18
CA ALA A 43 8.83 -1.71 7.83
C ALA A 43 7.93 -2.47 8.83
N GLU A 44 8.33 -3.68 9.21
CA GLU A 44 7.61 -4.51 10.17
C GLU A 44 7.65 -3.88 11.55
N GLN A 45 8.79 -3.32 11.97
CA GLN A 45 8.87 -2.62 13.26
C GLN A 45 8.06 -1.33 13.26
N TRP A 46 7.97 -0.65 12.11
CA TRP A 46 7.11 0.50 11.94
C TRP A 46 5.64 0.11 12.13
N PHE A 47 5.17 -0.97 11.52
CA PHE A 47 3.79 -1.41 11.72
C PHE A 47 3.49 -1.86 13.15
N LEU A 48 4.46 -2.42 13.87
CA LEU A 48 4.29 -2.80 15.28
C LEU A 48 4.25 -1.60 16.23
N TYR A 49 5.05 -0.56 15.98
CA TYR A 49 5.33 0.48 16.98
C TYR A 49 5.14 1.92 16.48
N ARG A 50 4.53 2.14 15.30
CA ARG A 50 4.26 3.49 14.80
C ARG A 50 3.45 4.32 15.81
N PRO A 51 3.72 5.63 15.92
CA PRO A 51 2.97 6.49 16.82
C PRO A 51 1.47 6.54 16.45
N PRO A 52 0.55 6.65 17.43
CA PRO A 52 -0.89 6.76 17.16
C PRO A 52 -1.26 7.92 16.23
N GLU A 53 -0.50 9.02 16.27
CA GLU A 53 -0.73 10.20 15.41
C GLU A 53 -0.57 9.88 13.92
N THR A 54 0.20 8.83 13.57
CA THR A 54 0.31 8.35 12.19
C THR A 54 -1.03 7.81 11.67
N LEU A 55 -1.87 7.22 12.53
CA LEU A 55 -3.15 6.62 12.14
C LEU A 55 -4.17 7.67 11.68
N SER A 56 -4.09 8.89 12.23
CA SER A 56 -4.90 10.03 11.82
C SER A 56 -4.41 10.72 10.54
N SER A 57 -3.26 10.31 9.99
CA SER A 57 -2.71 10.90 8.77
C SER A 57 -3.17 10.17 7.51
N ILE A 58 -2.98 10.80 6.35
CA ILE A 58 -3.18 10.14 5.04
C ILE A 58 -2.16 9.01 4.78
N PHE A 59 -1.06 8.96 5.54
CA PHE A 59 0.02 7.96 5.42
C PHE A 59 -0.12 6.82 6.45
N TRP A 60 -1.31 6.64 7.03
CA TRP A 60 -1.55 5.67 8.11
C TRP A 60 -1.22 4.21 7.72
N ASN A 61 -1.34 3.88 6.44
CA ASN A 61 -1.05 2.57 5.86
C ASN A 61 0.25 2.54 5.04
N THR A 62 1.07 3.59 5.09
CA THR A 62 2.32 3.62 4.33
C THR A 62 3.35 2.71 4.99
N GLU A 63 3.85 1.77 4.22
CA GLU A 63 4.96 0.90 4.59
C GLU A 63 6.29 1.66 4.47
N PHE A 64 6.71 2.33 5.55
CA PHE A 64 8.01 2.99 5.57
C PHE A 64 9.11 1.96 5.77
N THR A 65 9.93 1.73 4.74
CA THR A 65 11.10 0.83 4.78
C THR A 65 12.32 1.47 5.44
N THR A 66 12.27 2.78 5.71
CA THR A 66 13.31 3.55 6.40
C THR A 66 12.68 4.52 7.39
N GLY A 67 13.42 4.83 8.46
CA GLY A 67 13.04 5.81 9.46
C GLY A 67 13.38 7.23 9.04
N TYR A 68 13.54 8.12 10.01
CA TYR A 68 13.89 9.52 9.80
C TYR A 68 15.26 9.71 9.13
N SER A 69 16.23 8.85 9.44
CA SER A 69 17.56 8.90 8.84
C SER A 69 18.18 7.52 8.68
N TYR A 70 19.19 7.43 7.82
CA TYR A 70 19.86 6.17 7.52
C TYR A 70 20.49 5.57 8.78
N VAL A 71 21.19 6.38 9.57
CA VAL A 71 21.85 5.91 10.80
C VAL A 71 20.83 5.45 11.84
N ALA A 72 19.70 6.15 12.00
CA ALA A 72 18.64 5.73 12.92
C ALA A 72 17.98 4.40 12.47
N THR A 73 17.77 4.24 11.16
CA THR A 73 17.26 3.01 10.56
C THR A 73 18.24 1.85 10.77
N ALA A 74 19.52 2.07 10.48
CA ALA A 74 20.59 1.09 10.68
C ALA A 74 20.77 0.72 12.16
N ALA A 75 20.64 1.68 13.08
CA ALA A 75 20.68 1.43 14.52
C ALA A 75 19.47 0.62 14.99
N THR A 76 18.28 0.85 14.44
CA THR A 76 17.05 0.11 14.75
C THR A 76 17.16 -1.35 14.29
N THR A 77 17.55 -1.55 13.03
CA THR A 77 17.62 -2.87 12.40
C THR A 77 18.84 -3.68 12.84
N GLY A 78 20.00 -3.05 13.01
CA GLY A 78 21.26 -3.70 13.37
C GLY A 78 21.65 -3.61 14.85
N GLY A 79 20.83 -2.94 15.67
CA GLY A 79 21.04 -2.81 17.11
C GLY A 79 22.28 -2.00 17.49
N ALA A 80 22.67 -2.14 18.76
CA ALA A 80 23.80 -1.41 19.34
C ALA A 80 25.12 -1.69 18.62
N VAL A 81 25.32 -2.89 18.05
CA VAL A 81 26.54 -3.22 17.30
C VAL A 81 26.69 -2.29 16.09
N VAL A 82 25.63 -2.15 15.29
CA VAL A 82 25.65 -1.27 14.11
C VAL A 82 25.68 0.21 14.51
N ALA A 83 24.92 0.59 15.54
CA ALA A 83 24.93 1.96 16.06
C ALA A 83 26.33 2.38 16.54
N LEU A 84 27.00 1.53 17.32
CA LEU A 84 28.37 1.76 17.78
C LEU A 84 29.37 1.72 16.63
N GLY A 85 29.13 0.93 15.58
CA GLY A 85 29.94 0.94 14.37
C GLY A 85 29.91 2.29 13.65
N TRP A 86 28.72 2.86 13.46
CA TRP A 86 28.56 4.21 12.90
C TRP A 86 29.18 5.28 13.78
N LEU A 87 28.98 5.20 15.10
CA LEU A 87 29.59 6.11 16.06
C LEU A 87 31.11 6.03 16.03
N PHE A 88 31.66 4.81 16.02
CA PHE A 88 33.11 4.57 15.93
C PHE A 88 33.69 5.18 14.65
N LEU A 89 33.06 4.91 13.50
CA LEU A 89 33.49 5.44 12.21
C LEU A 89 33.49 6.98 12.23
N LEU A 90 32.43 7.59 12.75
CA LEU A 90 32.32 9.04 12.91
C LEU A 90 33.39 9.60 13.85
N CYS A 91 33.62 8.98 15.01
CA CYS A 91 34.63 9.42 15.97
C CYS A 91 36.05 9.33 15.40
N VAL A 92 36.38 8.23 14.70
CA VAL A 92 37.68 8.07 14.03
C VAL A 92 37.85 9.13 12.94
N PHE A 93 36.83 9.36 12.13
CA PHE A 93 36.84 10.40 11.11
C PHE A 93 37.04 11.80 11.71
N LEU A 94 36.25 12.19 12.73
CA LEU A 94 36.37 13.50 13.37
C LEU A 94 37.73 13.69 14.05
N TYR A 95 38.24 12.67 14.74
CA TYR A 95 39.55 12.71 15.37
C TYR A 95 40.69 12.88 14.35
N THR A 96 40.63 12.13 13.25
CA THR A 96 41.65 12.22 12.18
C THR A 96 41.57 13.53 11.42
N ALA A 97 40.36 14.03 11.12
CA ALA A 97 40.16 15.35 10.51
C ALA A 97 40.65 16.48 11.42
N TYR A 98 40.36 16.41 12.72
CA TYR A 98 40.87 17.37 13.70
C TYR A 98 42.39 17.36 13.78
N ARG A 99 43.03 16.18 13.86
CA ARG A 99 44.49 16.07 13.86
C ARG A 99 45.09 16.64 12.57
N ALA A 100 44.50 16.35 11.42
CA ALA A 100 44.94 16.88 10.13
C ALA A 100 44.87 18.42 10.08
N LEU A 101 43.82 19.02 10.65
CA LEU A 101 43.68 20.47 10.73
C LEU A 101 44.72 21.12 11.65
N LEU A 102 45.05 20.49 12.78
CA LEU A 102 46.04 21.03 13.72
C LEU A 102 47.49 20.88 13.23
N SER A 103 47.80 19.81 12.50
CA SER A 103 49.13 19.59 11.94
C SER A 103 49.42 20.50 10.74
N ALA A 104 48.39 21.14 10.16
CA ALA A 104 48.56 22.02 9.02
C ALA A 104 49.44 23.23 9.39
N PRO A 105 50.64 23.40 8.79
CA PRO A 105 51.49 24.53 9.10
C PRO A 105 50.81 25.84 8.68
N GLY A 106 51.04 26.92 9.45
CA GLY A 106 50.40 28.23 9.28
C GLY A 106 50.59 28.94 7.93
N ARG A 107 51.31 28.32 6.97
CA ARG A 107 51.27 28.64 5.55
C ARG A 107 50.77 27.40 4.82
N ALA A 108 49.54 27.48 4.30
CA ALA A 108 48.84 26.41 3.61
C ALA A 108 49.70 25.75 2.52
N SER A 109 50.40 24.66 2.86
CA SER A 109 51.04 23.83 1.84
C SER A 109 49.94 23.13 1.04
N GLN A 110 50.11 23.03 -0.28
CA GLN A 110 49.17 22.33 -1.17
C GLN A 110 48.86 20.89 -0.70
N ALA A 111 49.76 20.28 0.08
CA ALA A 111 49.59 18.95 0.66
C ALA A 111 48.37 18.82 1.59
N TYR A 112 47.89 19.91 2.19
CA TYR A 112 46.73 19.91 3.09
C TYR A 112 45.41 20.28 2.39
N THR A 113 45.45 20.80 1.17
CA THR A 113 44.24 21.25 0.46
C THR A 113 43.29 20.09 0.16
N LEU A 114 43.80 18.98 -0.36
CA LEU A 114 42.98 17.81 -0.71
C LEU A 114 42.40 17.08 0.52
N PRO A 115 43.18 16.81 1.59
CA PRO A 115 42.64 16.26 2.84
C PRO A 115 41.54 17.13 3.44
N ILE A 116 41.72 18.46 3.46
CA ILE A 116 40.72 19.37 4.01
C ILE A 116 39.44 19.32 3.15
N ALA A 117 39.55 19.42 1.82
CA ALA A 117 38.40 19.37 0.93
C ALA A 117 37.63 18.04 1.02
N THR A 118 38.34 16.91 1.04
CA THR A 118 37.74 15.58 1.16
C THR A 118 37.18 15.32 2.56
N ALA A 119 37.77 15.91 3.61
CA ALA A 119 37.19 15.91 4.96
C ALA A 119 35.87 16.70 5.00
N PHE A 120 35.81 17.91 4.42
CA PHE A 120 34.56 18.67 4.35
C PHE A 120 33.47 17.92 3.58
N ALA A 121 33.80 17.33 2.43
CA ALA A 121 32.87 16.51 1.67
C ALA A 121 32.39 15.28 2.47
N SER A 122 33.31 14.57 3.13
CA SER A 122 32.98 13.43 3.99
C SER A 122 32.10 13.83 5.18
N ALA A 123 32.40 14.96 5.84
CA ALA A 123 31.61 15.47 6.96
C ALA A 123 30.20 15.87 6.53
N PHE A 124 30.05 16.51 5.37
CA PHE A 124 28.76 16.81 4.77
C PHE A 124 27.97 15.53 4.49
N LEU A 125 28.60 14.53 3.85
CA LEU A 125 27.95 13.26 3.56
C LEU A 125 27.58 12.49 4.83
N PHE A 126 28.39 12.53 5.87
CA PHE A 126 28.03 12.00 7.19
C PHE A 126 26.80 12.69 7.77
N ALA A 127 26.75 14.02 7.72
CA ALA A 127 25.59 14.78 8.17
C ALA A 127 24.33 14.38 7.39
N VAL A 128 24.43 14.15 6.08
CA VAL A 128 23.30 13.64 5.28
C VAL A 128 22.83 12.27 5.80
N HIS A 129 23.70 11.34 6.15
CA HIS A 129 23.28 10.03 6.69
C HIS A 129 22.69 10.11 8.12
N LEU A 130 23.10 11.11 8.90
CA LEU A 130 22.59 11.33 10.26
C LEU A 130 21.20 11.96 10.27
N PHE A 131 20.89 12.83 9.28
CA PHE A 131 19.67 13.65 9.26
C PHE A 131 18.73 13.36 8.08
N TYR A 132 19.10 12.45 7.18
CA TYR A 132 18.33 12.11 5.98
C TYR A 132 18.57 10.65 5.56
N ASN A 133 17.80 10.16 4.58
CA ASN A 133 17.95 8.85 3.95
C ASN A 133 18.55 9.01 2.55
N PRO A 134 19.89 9.12 2.42
CA PRO A 134 20.54 9.18 1.12
C PRO A 134 20.26 7.93 0.28
N SER A 135 20.33 8.09 -1.04
CA SER A 135 20.36 6.96 -1.96
C SER A 135 21.65 6.14 -1.81
N GLU A 136 21.62 4.88 -2.23
CA GLU A 136 22.80 4.01 -2.19
C GLU A 136 24.00 4.58 -2.95
N SER A 137 23.74 5.36 -4.02
CA SER A 137 24.78 6.09 -4.74
C SER A 137 25.47 7.13 -3.85
N LEU A 138 24.72 7.87 -3.02
CA LEU A 138 25.30 8.84 -2.08
C LEU A 138 26.03 8.14 -0.92
N THR A 139 25.55 6.97 -0.48
CA THR A 139 26.26 6.11 0.47
C THR A 139 27.60 5.66 -0.10
N LEU A 140 27.65 5.23 -1.36
CA LEU A 140 28.90 4.88 -2.03
C LEU A 140 29.85 6.07 -2.15
N VAL A 141 29.32 7.26 -2.47
CA VAL A 141 30.09 8.50 -2.51
C VAL A 141 30.66 8.86 -1.13
N LEU A 142 29.93 8.64 -0.02
CA LEU A 142 30.47 8.80 1.34
C LEU A 142 31.72 7.94 1.54
N PHE A 143 31.64 6.64 1.26
CA PHE A 143 32.78 5.74 1.46
C PHE A 143 33.95 6.04 0.52
N LEU A 144 33.67 6.48 -0.71
CA LEU A 144 34.70 6.95 -1.63
C LEU A 144 35.44 8.17 -1.07
N PHE A 145 34.71 9.17 -0.58
CA PHE A 145 35.32 10.37 0.00
C PHE A 145 36.05 10.10 1.32
N LEU A 146 35.55 9.17 2.15
CA LEU A 146 36.28 8.70 3.33
C LEU A 146 37.59 8.01 2.94
N GLY A 147 37.58 7.18 1.91
CA GLY A 147 38.78 6.55 1.36
C GLY A 147 39.78 7.56 0.82
N LEU A 148 39.31 8.53 0.01
CA LEU A 148 40.13 9.62 -0.52
C LEU A 148 40.71 10.51 0.58
N PHE A 149 39.91 10.82 1.60
CA PHE A 149 40.36 11.55 2.77
C PHE A 149 41.51 10.82 3.45
N MET A 150 41.32 9.55 3.80
CA MET A 150 42.34 8.74 4.46
C MET A 150 43.60 8.57 3.59
N ALA A 151 43.44 8.39 2.28
CA ALA A 151 44.56 8.22 1.34
C ALA A 151 45.36 9.50 1.09
N SER A 152 44.72 10.67 1.24
CA SER A 152 45.38 11.97 1.03
C SER A 152 46.09 12.49 2.28
N LEU A 153 45.88 11.88 3.46
CA LEU A 153 46.48 12.32 4.71
C LEU A 153 48.02 12.36 4.64
N PRO A 154 48.65 13.48 5.05
CA PRO A 154 50.09 13.59 4.99
C PRO A 154 50.79 12.69 6.03
N PRO A 155 52.09 12.32 5.81
CA PRO A 155 52.80 11.32 6.62
C PRO A 155 52.97 11.65 8.11
N ASP A 156 52.86 12.93 8.46
CA ASP A 156 52.89 13.46 9.83
C ASP A 156 51.57 13.21 10.58
N VAL A 157 50.46 13.08 9.85
CA VAL A 157 49.12 12.79 10.40
C VAL A 157 48.84 11.29 10.39
N SER A 158 49.13 10.61 9.27
CA SER A 158 48.95 9.17 9.10
C SER A 158 50.26 8.51 8.69
N ARG A 159 50.62 7.38 9.30
CA ARG A 159 51.82 6.63 8.93
C ARG A 159 51.42 5.53 7.95
N PRO A 160 51.72 5.65 6.64
CA PRO A 160 51.40 4.60 5.69
C PRO A 160 52.17 3.34 6.05
N ARG A 161 51.48 2.20 6.08
CA ARG A 161 52.11 0.90 6.25
C ARG A 161 52.19 0.24 4.88
N SER A 162 53.38 0.19 4.29
CA SER A 162 53.60 -0.54 3.05
C SER A 162 53.68 -2.04 3.33
N ILE A 163 52.90 -2.83 2.62
CA ILE A 163 53.00 -4.29 2.61
C ILE A 163 53.53 -4.67 1.25
N VAL A 164 54.76 -5.18 1.21
CA VAL A 164 55.39 -5.66 -0.02
C VAL A 164 55.04 -7.14 -0.18
N PHE A 165 54.13 -7.45 -1.09
CA PHE A 165 53.63 -8.82 -1.28
C PHE A 165 54.71 -9.80 -1.74
N SER A 166 55.74 -9.34 -2.47
CA SER A 166 56.88 -10.16 -2.87
C SER A 166 57.74 -10.64 -1.69
N GLU A 167 57.77 -9.88 -0.59
CA GLU A 167 58.53 -10.24 0.62
C GLU A 167 57.75 -11.18 1.55
N SER A 168 56.43 -11.32 1.34
CA SER A 168 55.55 -12.11 2.19
C SER A 168 54.57 -12.98 1.39
N PRO A 169 55.03 -14.11 0.82
CA PRO A 169 54.21 -14.96 -0.06
C PRO A 169 52.86 -15.37 0.54
N ARG A 170 52.79 -15.60 1.85
CA ARG A 170 51.54 -15.95 2.57
C ARG A 170 50.53 -14.80 2.57
N LEU A 171 50.98 -13.56 2.76
CA LEU A 171 50.13 -12.37 2.73
C LEU A 171 49.71 -12.02 1.30
N GLY A 172 50.63 -12.16 0.33
CA GLY A 172 50.32 -12.05 -1.09
C GLY A 172 49.21 -13.01 -1.51
N PHE A 173 49.36 -14.29 -1.16
CA PHE A 173 48.34 -15.30 -1.41
C PHE A 173 47.00 -14.94 -0.76
N ALA A 174 46.98 -14.58 0.53
CA ALA A 174 45.76 -14.21 1.24
C ALA A 174 45.06 -13.00 0.61
N ALA A 175 45.81 -11.96 0.21
CA ALA A 175 45.26 -10.77 -0.43
C ALA A 175 44.64 -11.10 -1.80
N THR A 176 45.29 -11.93 -2.62
CA THR A 176 44.73 -12.38 -3.90
C THR A 176 43.45 -13.18 -3.71
N VAL A 177 43.40 -14.08 -2.72
CA VAL A 177 42.19 -14.84 -2.38
C VAL A 177 41.06 -13.91 -1.94
N LEU A 178 41.33 -12.95 -1.06
CA LEU A 178 40.32 -11.98 -0.61
C LEU A 178 39.80 -11.12 -1.77
N MET A 179 40.68 -10.69 -2.67
CA MET A 179 40.28 -9.94 -3.86
C MET A 179 39.42 -10.79 -4.80
N ALA A 180 39.79 -12.06 -5.01
CA ALA A 180 38.99 -13.00 -5.81
C ALA A 180 37.61 -13.24 -5.18
N ILE A 181 37.53 -13.43 -3.86
CA ILE A 181 36.26 -13.54 -3.13
C ILE A 181 35.43 -12.27 -3.31
N GLY A 182 36.02 -11.09 -3.12
CA GLY A 182 35.34 -9.80 -3.31
C GLY A 182 34.82 -9.63 -4.74
N MET A 183 35.59 -10.04 -5.74
CA MET A 183 35.17 -10.02 -7.14
C MET A 183 33.99 -10.96 -7.39
N VAL A 184 34.04 -12.19 -6.88
CA VAL A 184 32.94 -13.15 -7.01
C VAL A 184 31.69 -12.64 -6.29
N LEU A 185 31.81 -12.13 -5.07
CA LEU A 185 30.69 -11.54 -4.33
C LEU A 185 30.07 -10.35 -5.07
N SER A 186 30.89 -9.49 -5.66
CA SER A 186 30.43 -8.37 -6.49
C SER A 186 29.67 -8.86 -7.72
N LEU A 187 30.20 -9.84 -8.45
CA LEU A 187 29.53 -10.43 -9.62
C LEU A 187 28.19 -11.08 -9.24
N VAL A 188 28.15 -11.84 -8.15
CA VAL A 188 26.91 -12.45 -7.62
C VAL A 188 25.90 -11.38 -7.24
N SER A 189 26.35 -10.28 -6.61
CA SER A 189 25.48 -9.17 -6.20
C SER A 189 24.89 -8.45 -7.42
N VAL A 190 25.72 -8.17 -8.44
CA VAL A 190 25.25 -7.55 -9.70
C VAL A 190 24.27 -8.45 -10.42
N TYR A 191 24.55 -9.76 -10.48
CA TYR A 191 23.62 -10.74 -11.06
C TYR A 191 22.28 -10.77 -10.32
N GLY A 192 22.30 -10.87 -8.98
CA GLY A 192 21.11 -10.87 -8.15
C GLY A 192 20.28 -9.59 -8.29
N ALA A 193 20.94 -8.42 -8.31
CA ALA A 193 20.29 -7.14 -8.56
C ALA A 193 19.65 -7.09 -9.96
N GLY A 194 20.34 -7.62 -10.98
CA GLY A 194 19.82 -7.73 -12.34
C GLY A 194 18.57 -8.63 -12.44
N VAL A 195 18.59 -9.78 -11.75
CA VAL A 195 17.45 -10.70 -11.69
C VAL A 195 16.25 -10.05 -10.98
N THR A 196 16.48 -9.39 -9.83
CA THR A 196 15.43 -8.69 -9.07
C THR A 196 14.84 -7.53 -9.88
N TYR A 197 15.68 -6.79 -10.60
CA TYR A 197 15.23 -5.75 -11.52
C TYR A 197 14.40 -6.33 -12.68
N ALA A 198 14.83 -7.45 -13.28
CA ALA A 198 14.06 -8.14 -14.31
C ALA A 198 12.71 -8.64 -13.78
N ALA A 199 12.66 -9.20 -12.57
CA ALA A 199 11.42 -9.65 -11.93
C ALA A 199 10.45 -8.46 -11.67
N SER A 200 10.94 -7.37 -11.08
CA SER A 200 10.12 -6.18 -10.79
C SER A 200 9.58 -5.50 -12.06
N THR A 201 10.38 -5.41 -13.12
CA THR A 201 9.89 -4.90 -14.41
C THR A 201 8.86 -5.84 -15.07
N THR A 202 9.00 -7.14 -14.87
CA THR A 202 8.03 -8.14 -15.36
C THR A 202 6.71 -8.04 -14.58
N GLU A 203 6.75 -7.89 -13.26
CA GLU A 203 5.57 -7.63 -12.43
C GLU A 203 4.86 -6.32 -12.84
N ALA A 204 5.60 -5.24 -13.07
CA ALA A 204 5.01 -3.97 -13.51
C ALA A 204 4.23 -4.13 -14.83
N ARG A 205 4.76 -4.92 -15.78
CA ARG A 205 4.05 -5.26 -17.02
C ARG A 205 2.82 -6.14 -16.77
N ALA A 206 2.88 -7.05 -15.81
CA ALA A 206 1.73 -7.85 -15.39
C ALA A 206 0.59 -6.95 -14.89
N LEU A 207 0.89 -5.99 -14.01
CA LEU A 207 -0.08 -5.03 -13.50
C LEU A 207 -0.65 -4.14 -14.61
N GLN A 208 0.17 -3.70 -15.56
CA GLN A 208 -0.30 -2.94 -16.72
C GLN A 208 -1.30 -3.75 -17.56
N LYS A 209 -1.02 -5.05 -17.80
CA LYS A 209 -1.96 -5.93 -18.51
C LYS A 209 -3.26 -6.14 -17.75
N SER A 210 -3.18 -6.31 -16.42
CA SER A 210 -4.35 -6.42 -15.56
C SER A 210 -5.24 -5.18 -15.68
N ASN A 211 -4.64 -3.99 -15.65
CA ASN A 211 -5.35 -2.72 -15.80
C ASN A 211 -5.99 -2.57 -17.20
N ALA A 212 -5.39 -3.17 -18.23
CA ALA A 212 -5.97 -3.25 -19.57
C ALA A 212 -7.04 -4.34 -19.73
N GLY A 213 -7.34 -5.11 -18.69
CA GLY A 213 -8.32 -6.20 -18.69
C GLY A 213 -7.80 -7.57 -19.16
N ASP A 214 -6.51 -7.68 -19.53
CA ASP A 214 -5.87 -8.93 -19.93
C ASP A 214 -5.38 -9.71 -18.69
N ILE A 215 -6.30 -10.33 -17.96
CA ILE A 215 -6.00 -11.06 -16.71
C ILE A 215 -5.14 -12.31 -16.96
N SER A 216 -5.36 -13.03 -18.07
CA SER A 216 -4.58 -14.22 -18.38
C SER A 216 -3.13 -13.88 -18.74
N GLY A 217 -2.92 -12.84 -19.56
CA GLY A 217 -1.60 -12.32 -19.86
C GLY A 217 -0.91 -11.72 -18.64
N ALA A 218 -1.64 -11.03 -17.77
CA ALA A 218 -1.14 -10.52 -16.49
C ALA A 218 -0.66 -11.67 -15.59
N LEU A 219 -1.48 -12.71 -15.43
CA LEU A 219 -1.17 -13.86 -14.58
C LEU A 219 0.07 -14.61 -15.08
N GLN A 220 0.24 -14.76 -16.39
CA GLN A 220 1.44 -15.37 -16.95
C GLN A 220 2.70 -14.57 -16.60
N LEU A 221 2.69 -13.25 -16.85
CA LEU A 221 3.84 -12.39 -16.52
C LEU A 221 4.14 -12.38 -15.02
N ALA A 222 3.11 -12.39 -14.16
CA ALA A 222 3.30 -12.46 -12.72
C ALA A 222 3.97 -13.79 -12.31
N LYS A 223 3.58 -14.91 -12.92
CA LYS A 223 4.25 -16.21 -12.72
C LYS A 223 5.68 -16.22 -13.25
N ASP A 224 5.93 -15.57 -14.38
CA ASP A 224 7.28 -15.41 -14.93
C ASP A 224 8.16 -14.60 -13.95
N ALA A 225 7.63 -13.55 -13.33
CA ALA A 225 8.33 -12.78 -12.30
C ALA A 225 8.69 -13.64 -11.08
N VAL A 226 7.76 -14.48 -10.60
CA VAL A 226 8.03 -15.47 -9.53
C VAL A 226 9.12 -16.47 -9.93
N SER A 227 9.17 -16.87 -11.21
CA SER A 227 10.21 -17.79 -11.69
C SER A 227 11.61 -17.14 -11.74
N LEU A 228 11.68 -15.81 -11.91
CA LEU A 228 12.92 -15.04 -11.86
C LEU A 228 13.38 -14.81 -10.43
N SER A 229 12.49 -14.36 -9.55
CA SER A 229 12.74 -14.17 -8.12
C SER A 229 11.51 -14.65 -7.33
N PRO A 230 11.62 -15.70 -6.48
CA PRO A 230 10.50 -16.23 -5.72
C PRO A 230 10.20 -15.41 -4.45
N GLU A 231 10.14 -14.09 -4.58
CA GLU A 231 9.78 -13.18 -3.48
C GLU A 231 8.27 -13.21 -3.21
N ASP A 232 7.91 -12.96 -1.96
CA ASP A 232 6.54 -12.95 -1.46
C ASP A 232 5.67 -11.90 -2.18
N ARG A 233 6.21 -10.72 -2.48
CA ARG A 233 5.52 -9.67 -3.24
C ARG A 233 4.97 -10.17 -4.57
N TYR A 234 5.79 -10.89 -5.35
CA TYR A 234 5.35 -11.41 -6.66
C TYR A 234 4.31 -12.53 -6.49
N LEU A 235 4.44 -13.34 -5.44
CA LEU A 235 3.45 -14.36 -5.08
C LEU A 235 2.11 -13.73 -4.66
N ARG A 236 2.13 -12.60 -3.94
CA ARG A 236 0.91 -11.80 -3.66
C ARG A 236 0.26 -11.29 -4.93
N THR A 237 1.04 -10.78 -5.89
CA THR A 237 0.52 -10.33 -7.19
C THR A 237 -0.11 -11.48 -7.98
N VAL A 238 0.49 -12.67 -7.97
CA VAL A 238 -0.13 -13.87 -8.55
C VAL A 238 -1.45 -14.20 -7.85
N THR A 239 -1.46 -14.17 -6.52
CA THR A 239 -2.64 -14.47 -5.68
C THR A 239 -3.79 -13.50 -5.97
N SER A 240 -3.52 -12.19 -6.04
CA SER A 240 -4.55 -11.19 -6.33
C SER A 240 -5.15 -11.36 -7.73
N LEU A 241 -4.32 -11.64 -8.73
CA LEU A 241 -4.78 -11.91 -10.10
C LEU A 241 -5.61 -13.20 -10.19
N GLN A 242 -5.28 -14.23 -9.42
CA GLN A 242 -6.08 -15.45 -9.34
C GLN A 242 -7.45 -15.19 -8.71
N LEU A 243 -7.53 -14.34 -7.68
CA LEU A 243 -8.82 -13.92 -7.10
C LEU A 243 -9.67 -13.14 -8.11
N VAL A 244 -9.06 -12.23 -8.87
CA VAL A 244 -9.76 -11.52 -9.96
C VAL A 244 -10.31 -12.51 -11.00
N ALA A 245 -9.51 -13.52 -11.39
CA ALA A 245 -9.95 -14.55 -12.31
C ALA A 245 -11.11 -15.39 -11.75
N LEU A 246 -11.06 -15.75 -10.46
CA LEU A 246 -12.15 -16.48 -9.79
C LEU A 246 -13.45 -15.68 -9.76
N ASN A 247 -13.37 -14.39 -9.43
CA ASN A 247 -14.53 -13.50 -9.42
C ASN A 247 -15.14 -13.35 -10.82
N SER A 248 -14.33 -13.36 -11.87
CA SER A 248 -14.80 -13.35 -13.26
C SER A 248 -15.59 -14.62 -13.62
N ILE A 249 -15.14 -15.80 -13.15
CA ILE A 249 -15.86 -17.06 -13.36
C ILE A 249 -17.24 -17.01 -12.67
N VAL A 250 -17.27 -16.58 -11.40
CA VAL A 250 -18.53 -16.45 -10.65
C VAL A 250 -19.45 -15.42 -11.29
N GLY A 251 -18.91 -14.26 -11.68
CA GLY A 251 -19.66 -13.18 -12.32
C GLY A 251 -20.22 -13.53 -13.70
N SER A 252 -19.69 -14.55 -14.38
CA SER A 252 -20.22 -15.01 -15.66
C SER A 252 -21.60 -15.68 -15.54
N GLY A 253 -22.00 -16.10 -14.33
CA GLY A 253 -23.25 -16.80 -14.07
C GLY A 253 -23.35 -18.19 -14.72
N LYS A 254 -22.28 -18.68 -15.36
CA LYS A 254 -22.26 -19.99 -16.02
C LYS A 254 -22.11 -21.10 -15.00
N ASN A 255 -23.08 -22.01 -14.98
CA ASN A 255 -23.08 -23.19 -14.10
C ASN A 255 -22.86 -24.48 -14.91
N ASP A 256 -21.79 -24.52 -15.69
CA ASP A 256 -21.38 -25.70 -16.47
C ASP A 256 -20.16 -26.39 -15.82
N ALA A 257 -19.93 -27.66 -16.17
CA ALA A 257 -18.86 -28.47 -15.60
C ALA A 257 -17.45 -27.89 -15.86
N ALA A 258 -17.24 -27.20 -16.98
CA ALA A 258 -15.96 -26.58 -17.27
C ALA A 258 -15.73 -25.34 -16.39
N SER A 259 -16.75 -24.51 -16.19
CA SER A 259 -16.71 -23.37 -15.27
C SER A 259 -16.46 -23.81 -13.81
N GLN A 260 -17.10 -24.91 -13.38
CA GLN A 260 -16.85 -25.49 -12.05
C GLN A 260 -15.42 -26.03 -11.90
N ALA A 261 -14.91 -26.76 -12.90
CA ALA A 261 -13.54 -27.29 -12.88
C ALA A 261 -12.49 -26.16 -12.91
N ALA A 262 -12.73 -25.12 -13.71
CA ALA A 262 -11.88 -23.94 -13.78
C ALA A 262 -11.86 -23.20 -12.43
N PHE A 263 -13.02 -23.05 -11.79
CA PHE A 263 -13.13 -22.44 -10.47
C PHE A 263 -12.35 -23.24 -9.41
N GLN A 264 -12.55 -24.55 -9.33
CA GLN A 264 -11.84 -25.43 -8.38
C GLN A 264 -10.32 -25.38 -8.57
N SER A 265 -9.85 -25.44 -9.83
CA SER A 265 -8.43 -25.33 -10.15
C SER A 265 -7.86 -23.96 -9.79
N GLY A 266 -8.58 -22.88 -10.14
CA GLY A 266 -8.18 -21.51 -9.83
C GLY A 266 -8.07 -21.27 -8.32
N LEU A 267 -9.03 -21.79 -7.55
CA LEU A 267 -9.04 -21.69 -6.09
C LEU A 267 -7.86 -22.44 -5.47
N SER A 268 -7.61 -23.67 -5.91
CA SER A 268 -6.47 -24.45 -5.44
C SER A 268 -5.15 -23.71 -5.68
N GLN A 269 -5.00 -23.10 -6.86
CA GLN A 269 -3.84 -22.28 -7.19
C GLN A 269 -3.74 -21.01 -6.32
N ALA A 270 -4.85 -20.30 -6.09
CA ALA A 270 -4.89 -19.12 -5.22
C ALA A 270 -4.47 -19.45 -3.78
N VAL A 271 -4.98 -20.54 -3.23
CA VAL A 271 -4.60 -21.02 -1.89
C VAL A 271 -3.10 -21.37 -1.85
N GLN A 272 -2.58 -22.08 -2.85
CA GLN A 272 -1.16 -22.43 -2.91
C GLN A 272 -0.26 -21.19 -3.03
N SER A 273 -0.61 -20.22 -3.86
CA SER A 273 0.15 -18.99 -4.02
C SER A 273 0.13 -18.14 -2.73
N ALA A 274 -1.02 -18.04 -2.05
CA ALA A 274 -1.10 -17.36 -0.76
C ALA A 274 -0.27 -18.06 0.33
N LEU A 275 -0.31 -19.40 0.38
CA LEU A 275 0.52 -20.20 1.28
C LEU A 275 2.01 -19.96 1.01
N ALA A 276 2.41 -19.98 -0.26
CA ALA A 276 3.79 -19.71 -0.67
C ALA A 276 4.24 -18.30 -0.28
N ALA A 277 3.40 -17.28 -0.46
CA ALA A 277 3.70 -15.91 -0.03
C ALA A 277 3.95 -15.84 1.48
N THR A 278 3.06 -16.42 2.30
CA THR A 278 3.25 -16.46 3.76
C THR A 278 4.45 -17.30 4.21
N ALA A 279 4.88 -18.28 3.41
CA ALA A 279 6.07 -19.07 3.70
C ALA A 279 7.37 -18.34 3.31
N ALA A 280 7.32 -17.54 2.23
CA ALA A 280 8.45 -16.74 1.76
C ALA A 280 8.78 -15.60 2.73
N ASP A 281 7.75 -14.90 3.24
CA ASP A 281 7.90 -13.95 4.34
C ASP A 281 6.75 -14.05 5.36
N PRO A 282 6.96 -14.76 6.49
CA PRO A 282 5.98 -14.87 7.56
C PRO A 282 5.80 -13.60 8.40
N LEU A 283 6.69 -12.61 8.28
CA LEU A 283 6.65 -11.36 9.05
C LEU A 283 5.87 -10.26 8.31
N SER A 284 5.59 -10.45 7.03
CA SER A 284 4.81 -9.48 6.25
C SER A 284 3.33 -9.53 6.61
N PHE A 285 2.79 -8.37 7.00
CA PHE A 285 1.37 -8.17 7.25
C PHE A 285 0.51 -8.48 6.01
N ASP A 286 0.89 -8.00 4.82
CA ASP A 286 0.04 -8.17 3.64
C ASP A 286 0.00 -9.62 3.14
N ASN A 287 1.00 -10.44 3.44
CA ASN A 287 0.97 -11.87 3.10
C ASN A 287 -0.16 -12.58 3.84
N TRP A 288 -0.33 -12.26 5.13
CA TRP A 288 -1.41 -12.81 5.95
C TRP A 288 -2.77 -12.24 5.56
N MET A 289 -2.85 -10.95 5.23
CA MET A 289 -4.08 -10.34 4.69
C MET A 289 -4.48 -10.99 3.36
N SER A 290 -3.54 -11.15 2.42
CA SER A 290 -3.78 -11.80 1.13
C SER A 290 -4.30 -13.23 1.30
N ARG A 291 -3.73 -13.98 2.25
CA ARG A 291 -4.21 -15.33 2.59
C ARG A 291 -5.60 -15.33 3.21
N ALA A 292 -5.90 -14.37 4.09
CA ALA A 292 -7.25 -14.21 4.64
C ALA A 292 -8.28 -13.93 3.53
N SER A 293 -7.97 -13.03 2.59
CA SER A 293 -8.84 -12.71 1.45
C SER A 293 -9.12 -13.92 0.55
N VAL A 294 -8.14 -14.82 0.37
CA VAL A 294 -8.37 -16.06 -0.40
C VAL A 294 -9.39 -16.98 0.29
N TYR A 295 -9.28 -17.14 1.60
CA TYR A 295 -10.25 -17.95 2.34
C TYR A 295 -11.62 -17.29 2.42
N GLU A 296 -11.67 -15.96 2.57
CA GLU A 296 -12.92 -15.20 2.58
C GLU A 296 -13.69 -15.32 1.26
N ALA A 297 -12.98 -15.26 0.12
CA ALA A 297 -13.58 -15.36 -1.21
C ALA A 297 -14.40 -16.65 -1.43
N VAL A 298 -14.18 -17.68 -0.60
CA VAL A 298 -14.88 -18.97 -0.70
C VAL A 298 -15.83 -19.28 0.45
N ILE A 299 -15.97 -18.37 1.42
CA ILE A 299 -16.99 -18.49 2.46
C ILE A 299 -18.40 -18.60 1.85
N PRO A 300 -18.78 -17.86 0.78
CA PRO A 300 -20.10 -18.00 0.16
C PRO A 300 -20.41 -19.39 -0.42
N LEU A 301 -19.38 -20.20 -0.63
CA LEU A 301 -19.49 -21.55 -1.18
C LEU A 301 -19.66 -22.61 -0.09
N ASN A 302 -19.75 -22.21 1.18
CA ASN A 302 -19.88 -23.11 2.34
C ASN A 302 -18.76 -24.17 2.39
N ILE A 303 -17.55 -23.83 1.96
CA ILE A 303 -16.38 -24.72 2.10
C ILE A 303 -16.03 -24.84 3.60
N ALA A 304 -16.01 -26.07 4.10
CA ALA A 304 -15.70 -26.34 5.50
C ALA A 304 -14.35 -25.75 5.91
N GLY A 305 -14.33 -25.01 7.02
CA GLY A 305 -13.12 -24.38 7.57
C GLY A 305 -12.65 -23.11 6.85
N ALA A 306 -13.33 -22.63 5.80
CA ALA A 306 -12.95 -21.39 5.11
C ALA A 306 -12.96 -20.18 6.06
N SER A 307 -14.05 -20.00 6.83
CA SER A 307 -14.16 -18.93 7.83
C SER A 307 -13.07 -19.03 8.91
N ASP A 308 -12.82 -20.22 9.43
CA ASP A 308 -11.84 -20.44 10.49
C ASP A 308 -10.42 -20.16 10.01
N ASN A 309 -10.10 -20.57 8.77
CA ASN A 309 -8.81 -20.28 8.15
C ASN A 309 -8.63 -18.79 7.85
N ALA A 310 -9.69 -18.09 7.42
CA ALA A 310 -9.66 -16.65 7.21
C ALA A 310 -9.37 -15.93 8.55
N VAL A 311 -10.12 -16.24 9.60
CA VAL A 311 -9.91 -15.67 10.95
C VAL A 311 -8.53 -16.00 11.49
N SER A 312 -8.04 -17.24 11.31
CA SER A 312 -6.68 -17.60 11.75
C SER A 312 -5.60 -16.80 11.02
N ALA A 313 -5.79 -16.48 9.74
CA ALA A 313 -4.86 -15.63 8.99
C ALA A 313 -4.94 -14.18 9.46
N LEU A 314 -6.16 -13.67 9.72
CA LEU A 314 -6.38 -12.34 10.29
C LEU A 314 -5.73 -12.17 11.66
N GLU A 315 -5.76 -13.18 12.53
CA GLU A 315 -5.08 -13.13 13.83
C GLU A 315 -3.55 -13.05 13.70
N LYS A 316 -2.97 -13.68 12.67
CA LYS A 316 -1.54 -13.52 12.35
C LYS A 316 -1.24 -12.12 11.84
N ALA A 317 -2.08 -11.58 10.95
CA ALA A 317 -1.96 -10.21 10.46
C ALA A 317 -2.08 -9.19 11.61
N ARG A 318 -3.04 -9.39 12.53
CA ARG A 318 -3.28 -8.59 13.74
C ARG A 318 -2.03 -8.51 14.62
N ALA A 319 -1.32 -9.61 14.78
CA ALA A 319 -0.11 -9.65 15.59
C ALA A 319 1.06 -8.84 14.97
N LEU A 320 1.07 -8.67 13.63
CA LEU A 320 2.11 -7.96 12.89
C LEU A 320 1.79 -6.46 12.71
N ASN A 321 0.50 -6.11 12.65
CA ASN A 321 0.04 -4.73 12.51
C ASN A 321 -1.18 -4.47 13.42
N PRO A 322 -1.01 -4.41 14.75
CA PRO A 322 -2.13 -4.38 15.70
C PRO A 322 -3.00 -3.13 15.60
N ALA A 323 -2.40 -2.03 15.15
CA ALA A 323 -3.06 -0.73 15.05
C ALA A 323 -3.82 -0.52 13.73
N THR A 324 -3.74 -1.45 12.76
CA THR A 324 -4.50 -1.30 11.50
C THR A 324 -6.00 -1.52 11.72
N PRO A 325 -6.87 -0.66 11.14
CA PRO A 325 -8.31 -0.89 11.08
C PRO A 325 -8.68 -2.04 10.11
N GLU A 326 -7.80 -2.38 9.15
CA GLU A 326 -8.12 -3.31 8.05
C GLU A 326 -8.48 -4.71 8.55
N VAL A 327 -7.77 -5.22 9.56
CA VAL A 327 -8.05 -6.56 10.12
C VAL A 327 -9.44 -6.59 10.76
N ASP A 328 -9.79 -5.55 11.53
CA ASP A 328 -11.09 -5.48 12.22
C ASP A 328 -12.22 -5.32 11.21
N TYR A 329 -11.97 -4.56 10.14
CA TYR A 329 -12.90 -4.43 9.02
C TYR A 329 -13.11 -5.76 8.28
N GLN A 330 -12.04 -6.49 7.95
CA GLN A 330 -12.17 -7.79 7.29
C GLN A 330 -12.87 -8.82 8.17
N GLU A 331 -12.66 -8.77 9.49
CA GLU A 331 -13.41 -9.60 10.42
C GLU A 331 -14.90 -9.22 10.44
N ALA A 332 -15.20 -7.92 10.34
CA ALA A 332 -16.56 -7.41 10.25
C ALA A 332 -17.27 -7.86 8.97
N THR A 333 -16.60 -7.85 7.81
CA THR A 333 -17.18 -8.33 6.54
C THR A 333 -17.49 -9.82 6.61
N ILE A 334 -16.59 -10.62 7.16
CA ILE A 334 -16.80 -12.07 7.38
C ILE A 334 -18.01 -12.29 8.28
N LYS A 335 -18.11 -11.59 9.42
CA LYS A 335 -19.25 -11.73 10.35
C LYS A 335 -20.57 -11.29 9.75
N ALA A 336 -20.56 -10.20 8.97
CA ALA A 336 -21.75 -9.73 8.24
C ALA A 336 -22.22 -10.81 7.26
N PHE A 337 -21.30 -11.41 6.51
CA PHE A 337 -21.60 -12.50 5.58
C PHE A 337 -22.18 -13.73 6.30
N LEU A 338 -21.63 -14.08 7.47
CA LEU A 338 -22.11 -15.19 8.31
C LEU A 338 -23.43 -14.88 9.03
N LYS A 339 -24.09 -13.74 8.73
CA LYS A 339 -25.36 -13.30 9.32
C LYS A 339 -25.26 -13.08 10.84
N ASP A 340 -24.10 -12.62 11.31
CA ASP A 340 -23.89 -12.11 12.67
C ASP A 340 -23.76 -10.57 12.64
N PRO A 341 -24.88 -9.82 12.52
CA PRO A 341 -24.85 -8.37 12.43
C PRO A 341 -24.32 -7.71 13.71
N ALA A 342 -24.55 -8.31 14.88
CA ALA A 342 -24.05 -7.78 16.15
C ALA A 342 -22.52 -7.88 16.23
N GLY A 343 -21.96 -9.03 15.87
CA GLY A 343 -20.52 -9.22 15.79
C GLY A 343 -19.88 -8.36 14.70
N ALA A 344 -20.52 -8.24 13.54
CA ALA A 344 -20.06 -7.39 12.45
C ALA A 344 -19.99 -5.91 12.88
N LYS A 345 -21.05 -5.41 13.52
CA LYS A 345 -21.13 -4.04 14.05
C LYS A 345 -20.03 -3.79 15.09
N SER A 346 -19.82 -4.73 16.02
CA SER A 346 -18.76 -4.62 17.01
C SER A 346 -17.36 -4.56 16.38
N ALA A 347 -17.09 -5.38 15.38
CA ALA A 347 -15.80 -5.40 14.69
C ALA A 347 -15.59 -4.14 13.84
N ALA A 348 -16.62 -3.66 13.14
CA ALA A 348 -16.55 -2.40 12.40
C ALA A 348 -16.32 -1.20 13.32
N LEU A 349 -16.96 -1.14 14.49
CA LEU A 349 -16.69 -0.13 15.52
C LEU A 349 -15.26 -0.24 16.09
N SER A 350 -14.72 -1.45 16.22
CA SER A 350 -13.30 -1.65 16.58
C SER A 350 -12.37 -1.05 15.53
N ALA A 351 -12.65 -1.26 14.23
CA ALA A 351 -11.90 -0.63 13.14
C ALA A 351 -11.92 0.91 13.26
N LEU A 352 -13.10 1.49 13.51
CA LEU A 352 -13.24 2.93 13.70
C LEU A 352 -12.56 3.46 14.96
N SER A 353 -12.44 2.66 16.01
CA SER A 353 -11.67 3.03 17.20
C SER A 353 -10.17 3.18 16.92
N LYS A 354 -9.65 2.43 15.95
CA LYS A 354 -8.25 2.53 15.49
C LYS A 354 -8.05 3.64 14.48
N LYS A 355 -9.04 3.86 13.62
CA LYS A 355 -9.06 4.94 12.62
C LYS A 355 -10.48 5.45 12.40
N ALA A 356 -10.81 6.59 12.99
CA ALA A 356 -12.17 7.13 13.01
C ALA A 356 -12.72 7.50 11.62
N ASP A 357 -11.83 7.85 10.68
CA ASP A 357 -12.10 8.20 9.30
C ASP A 357 -11.85 7.02 8.33
N TYR A 358 -11.94 5.77 8.81
CA TYR A 358 -11.80 4.60 7.95
C TYR A 358 -13.10 4.32 7.19
N THR A 359 -13.22 4.93 6.00
CA THR A 359 -14.41 4.89 5.13
C THR A 359 -15.01 3.48 4.94
N PRO A 360 -14.22 2.40 4.68
CA PRO A 360 -14.80 1.07 4.50
C PRO A 360 -15.63 0.58 5.70
N ALA A 361 -15.19 0.85 6.93
CA ALA A 361 -15.96 0.48 8.13
C ALA A 361 -17.20 1.37 8.34
N ILE A 362 -17.15 2.65 7.97
CA ILE A 362 -18.31 3.55 8.00
C ILE A 362 -19.39 3.02 7.04
N LEU A 363 -19.01 2.65 5.82
CA LEU A 363 -19.93 2.11 4.82
C LEU A 363 -20.53 0.76 5.25
N LEU A 364 -19.71 -0.12 5.83
CA LEU A 364 -20.20 -1.39 6.38
C LEU A 364 -21.22 -1.17 7.51
N LEU A 365 -21.01 -0.19 8.39
CA LEU A 365 -21.99 0.17 9.42
C LEU A 365 -23.28 0.74 8.83
N ALA A 366 -23.19 1.50 7.72
CA ALA A 366 -24.37 1.96 7.01
C ALA A 366 -25.19 0.77 6.49
N GLN A 367 -24.54 -0.20 5.84
CA GLN A 367 -25.17 -1.42 5.34
C GLN A 367 -25.81 -2.26 6.46
N ILE A 368 -25.10 -2.43 7.59
CA ILE A 368 -25.65 -3.13 8.76
C ILE A 368 -26.89 -2.39 9.29
N SER A 369 -26.83 -1.06 9.41
CA SER A 369 -27.95 -0.25 9.90
C SER A 369 -29.16 -0.33 8.97
N LEU A 370 -28.95 -0.39 7.65
CA LEU A 370 -30.02 -0.64 6.67
C LEU A 370 -30.66 -2.02 6.86
N GLY A 371 -29.85 -3.07 7.03
CA GLY A 371 -30.35 -4.41 7.34
C GLY A 371 -31.13 -4.49 8.65
N GLU A 372 -30.80 -3.63 9.63
CA GLU A 372 -31.53 -3.44 10.89
C GLU A 372 -32.81 -2.58 10.73
N GLY A 373 -33.06 -2.01 9.56
CA GLY A 373 -34.18 -1.10 9.28
C GLY A 373 -33.98 0.32 9.81
N ASN A 374 -32.77 0.67 10.26
CA ASN A 374 -32.43 1.98 10.79
C ASN A 374 -31.86 2.89 9.67
N LEU A 375 -32.79 3.44 8.90
CA LEU A 375 -32.49 4.28 7.74
C LEU A 375 -31.76 5.59 8.11
N THR A 376 -32.07 6.18 9.27
CA THR A 376 -31.47 7.44 9.73
C THR A 376 -29.98 7.30 10.04
N ASP A 377 -29.59 6.20 10.70
CA ASP A 377 -28.19 5.94 11.01
C ASP A 377 -27.38 5.66 9.74
N ALA A 378 -27.98 4.93 8.79
CA ALA A 378 -27.37 4.66 7.49
C ALA A 378 -27.11 5.94 6.67
N ILE A 379 -28.10 6.84 6.60
CA ILE A 379 -27.95 8.16 5.96
C ILE A 379 -26.83 8.97 6.64
N THR A 380 -26.78 8.96 7.97
CA THR A 380 -25.75 9.68 8.74
C THR A 380 -24.34 9.15 8.46
N ALA A 381 -24.21 7.83 8.37
CA ALA A 381 -22.94 7.17 8.03
C ALA A 381 -22.49 7.52 6.61
N LEU A 382 -23.38 7.45 5.61
CA LEU A 382 -23.07 7.85 4.23
C LEU A 382 -22.67 9.31 4.11
N LYS A 383 -23.38 10.22 4.80
CA LYS A 383 -22.99 11.65 4.86
C LYS A 383 -21.58 11.83 5.42
N SER A 384 -21.21 11.05 6.43
CA SER A 384 -19.85 11.07 7.00
C SER A 384 -18.81 10.54 6.01
N ALA A 385 -19.11 9.45 5.28
CA ALA A 385 -18.24 8.90 4.26
C ALA A 385 -18.01 9.90 3.10
N ILE A 386 -19.05 10.60 2.66
CA ILE A 386 -18.97 11.62 1.59
C ILE A 386 -18.02 12.77 1.96
N VAL A 387 -17.97 13.18 3.23
CA VAL A 387 -17.01 14.21 3.68
C VAL A 387 -15.56 13.75 3.49
N LEU A 388 -15.30 12.44 3.63
CA LEU A 388 -13.96 11.85 3.48
C LEU A 388 -13.59 11.59 2.02
N THR A 389 -14.57 11.25 1.18
CA THR A 389 -14.38 10.94 -0.25
C THR A 389 -15.37 11.73 -1.13
N PRO A 390 -15.21 13.07 -1.23
CA PRO A 390 -16.19 13.95 -1.86
C PRO A 390 -16.30 13.82 -3.38
N ASN A 391 -15.39 13.05 -4.02
CA ASN A 391 -15.39 12.82 -5.46
C ASN A 391 -15.87 11.41 -5.83
N ASP A 392 -16.45 10.66 -4.89
CA ASP A 392 -17.02 9.35 -5.16
C ASP A 392 -18.51 9.47 -5.47
N SER A 393 -18.86 9.38 -6.77
CA SER A 393 -20.25 9.48 -7.23
C SER A 393 -21.13 8.32 -6.72
N SER A 394 -20.55 7.17 -6.39
CA SER A 394 -21.30 6.02 -5.89
C SER A 394 -21.89 6.30 -4.51
N LEU A 395 -21.18 7.03 -3.64
CA LEU A 395 -21.67 7.39 -2.31
C LEU A 395 -22.83 8.38 -2.36
N PHE A 396 -22.77 9.35 -3.27
CA PHE A 396 -23.89 10.26 -3.51
C PHE A 396 -25.10 9.54 -4.08
N TYR A 397 -24.88 8.56 -4.95
CA TYR A 397 -25.94 7.71 -5.48
C TYR A 397 -26.60 6.87 -4.37
N GLU A 398 -25.80 6.19 -3.53
CA GLU A 398 -26.30 5.43 -2.38
C GLU A 398 -27.06 6.32 -1.41
N LEU A 399 -26.55 7.52 -1.11
CA LEU A 399 -27.23 8.48 -0.25
C LEU A 399 -28.59 8.88 -0.83
N GLY A 400 -28.64 9.21 -2.13
CA GLY A 400 -29.88 9.57 -2.81
C GLY A 400 -30.91 8.45 -2.78
N LEU A 401 -30.49 7.20 -2.92
CA LEU A 401 -31.38 6.04 -2.79
C LEU A 401 -31.99 5.94 -1.39
N LEU A 402 -31.19 6.14 -0.34
CA LEU A 402 -31.68 6.10 1.04
C LEU A 402 -32.61 7.27 1.36
N GLU A 403 -32.28 8.47 0.89
CA GLU A 403 -33.11 9.66 1.07
C GLU A 403 -34.43 9.54 0.28
N LEU A 404 -34.41 8.92 -0.90
CA LEU A 404 -35.62 8.60 -1.66
C LEU A 404 -36.51 7.61 -0.89
N GLN A 405 -35.92 6.56 -0.31
CA GLN A 405 -36.62 5.62 0.57
C GLN A 405 -37.20 6.30 1.82
N ALA A 406 -36.47 7.27 2.37
CA ALA A 406 -36.91 8.11 3.48
C ALA A 406 -38.01 9.13 3.08
N LYS A 407 -38.32 9.24 1.78
CA LYS A 407 -39.22 10.24 1.17
C LYS A 407 -38.71 11.68 1.32
N GLU A 408 -37.41 11.84 1.53
CA GLU A 408 -36.70 13.11 1.54
C GLU A 408 -36.35 13.53 0.10
N TYR A 409 -37.38 13.69 -0.74
CA TYR A 409 -37.23 13.80 -2.20
C TYR A 409 -36.30 14.94 -2.65
N GLN A 410 -36.30 16.07 -1.93
CA GLN A 410 -35.42 17.19 -2.25
C GLN A 410 -33.95 16.84 -1.97
N SER A 411 -33.66 16.21 -0.84
CA SER A 411 -32.31 15.76 -0.51
C SER A 411 -31.84 14.67 -1.49
N ALA A 412 -32.71 13.72 -1.82
CA ALA A 412 -32.43 12.72 -2.84
C ALA A 412 -32.09 13.33 -4.20
N SER A 413 -32.87 14.32 -4.65
CA SER A 413 -32.61 15.09 -5.89
C SER A 413 -31.24 15.77 -5.84
N ASP A 414 -30.89 16.41 -4.71
CA ASP A 414 -29.58 17.06 -4.53
C ASP A 414 -28.43 16.03 -4.58
N ALA A 415 -28.58 14.89 -3.90
CA ALA A 415 -27.58 13.82 -3.86
C ALA A 415 -27.36 13.19 -5.24
N PHE A 416 -28.42 12.82 -5.96
CA PHE A 416 -28.30 12.32 -7.33
C PHE A 416 -27.71 13.36 -8.28
N GLY A 417 -28.06 14.64 -8.09
CA GLY A 417 -27.45 15.75 -8.83
C GLY A 417 -25.92 15.82 -8.64
N GLN A 418 -25.42 15.64 -7.42
CA GLN A 418 -23.98 15.55 -7.16
C GLN A 418 -23.34 14.32 -7.80
N ALA A 419 -23.99 13.16 -7.74
CA ALA A 419 -23.50 11.95 -8.40
C ALA A 419 -23.32 12.16 -9.92
N ILE A 420 -24.28 12.83 -10.57
CA ILE A 420 -24.23 13.16 -12.01
C ILE A 420 -23.20 14.25 -12.30
N LEU A 421 -23.00 15.22 -11.40
CA LEU A 421 -21.97 16.24 -11.55
C LEU A 421 -20.56 15.62 -11.60
N ILE A 422 -20.31 14.62 -10.74
CA ILE A 422 -19.04 13.88 -10.69
C ILE A 422 -18.92 12.89 -11.86
N THR A 423 -20.01 12.19 -12.19
CA THR A 423 -20.07 11.20 -13.28
C THR A 423 -21.24 11.51 -14.21
N PRO A 424 -21.04 12.34 -15.26
CA PRO A 424 -22.11 12.80 -16.14
C PRO A 424 -22.90 11.69 -16.85
N ASP A 425 -22.29 10.52 -17.05
CA ASP A 425 -22.91 9.37 -17.72
C ASP A 425 -23.51 8.35 -16.75
N TYR A 426 -23.68 8.70 -15.47
CA TYR A 426 -24.25 7.79 -14.47
C TYR A 426 -25.76 7.59 -14.68
N ALA A 427 -26.11 6.65 -15.57
CA ALA A 427 -27.47 6.41 -16.02
C ALA A 427 -28.46 6.10 -14.88
N ASN A 428 -28.03 5.31 -13.88
CA ASN A 428 -28.86 5.00 -12.72
C ASN A 428 -29.14 6.26 -11.89
N ALA A 429 -28.13 7.10 -11.62
CA ALA A 429 -28.34 8.36 -10.89
C ALA A 429 -29.28 9.30 -11.66
N LYS A 430 -29.16 9.41 -12.99
CA LYS A 430 -30.10 10.18 -13.84
C LYS A 430 -31.54 9.65 -13.73
N PHE A 431 -31.72 8.33 -13.70
CA PHE A 431 -33.03 7.71 -13.59
C PHE A 431 -33.69 8.07 -12.25
N PHE A 432 -32.99 7.86 -11.14
CA PHE A 432 -33.53 8.13 -9.81
C PHE A 432 -33.64 9.63 -9.49
N LEU A 433 -32.81 10.49 -10.10
CA LEU A 433 -33.05 11.93 -10.10
C LEU A 433 -34.39 12.27 -10.76
N GLY A 434 -34.64 11.71 -11.95
CA GLY A 434 -35.92 11.89 -12.64
C GLY A 434 -37.10 11.42 -11.80
N GLU A 435 -36.96 10.31 -11.09
CA GLU A 435 -37.98 9.84 -10.14
C GLU A 435 -38.19 10.81 -8.96
N ALA A 436 -37.11 11.26 -8.31
CA ALA A 436 -37.18 12.25 -7.23
C ALA A 436 -37.87 13.56 -7.70
N ASP A 437 -37.53 14.02 -8.90
CA ASP A 437 -38.10 15.22 -9.50
C ASP A 437 -39.60 15.08 -9.82
N VAL A 438 -40.07 13.89 -10.20
CA VAL A 438 -41.51 13.61 -10.33
C VAL A 438 -42.22 13.75 -8.99
N PHE A 439 -41.66 13.22 -7.90
CA PHE A 439 -42.26 13.37 -6.56
C PHE A 439 -42.23 14.83 -6.05
N LEU A 440 -41.30 15.64 -6.53
CA LEU A 440 -41.23 17.08 -6.27
C LEU A 440 -42.15 17.92 -7.19
N GLY A 441 -42.80 17.29 -8.19
CA GLY A 441 -43.63 17.98 -9.19
C GLY A 441 -42.84 18.67 -10.31
N LYS A 442 -41.53 18.45 -10.39
CA LYS A 442 -40.62 18.97 -11.44
C LYS A 442 -40.70 18.11 -12.71
N ASN A 443 -41.91 17.90 -13.22
CA ASN A 443 -42.18 16.95 -14.31
C ASN A 443 -41.45 17.28 -15.63
N GLN A 444 -41.16 18.55 -15.89
CA GLN A 444 -40.40 18.98 -17.08
C GLN A 444 -38.93 18.56 -16.99
N ASP A 445 -38.31 18.71 -15.81
CA ASP A 445 -36.92 18.34 -15.56
C ASP A 445 -36.76 16.82 -15.63
N ALA A 446 -37.68 16.08 -14.99
CA ALA A 446 -37.75 14.62 -15.08
C ALA A 446 -37.91 14.12 -16.52
N LEU A 447 -38.80 14.76 -17.31
CA LEU A 447 -39.00 14.41 -18.71
C LEU A 447 -37.72 14.60 -19.55
N ALA A 448 -36.94 15.65 -19.29
CA ALA A 448 -35.67 15.88 -19.95
C ALA A 448 -34.66 14.76 -19.63
N LEU A 449 -34.55 14.37 -18.36
CA LEU A 449 -33.67 13.27 -17.90
C LEU A 449 -34.04 11.93 -18.54
N PHE A 450 -35.32 11.54 -18.51
CA PHE A 450 -35.75 10.28 -19.13
C PHE A 450 -35.59 10.30 -20.66
N THR A 451 -35.80 11.44 -21.31
CA THR A 451 -35.58 11.58 -22.76
C THR A 451 -34.10 11.44 -23.11
N ASP A 452 -33.19 11.97 -22.30
CA ASP A 452 -31.74 11.76 -22.46
C ASP A 452 -31.36 10.29 -22.30
N LEU A 453 -31.89 9.61 -21.27
CA LEU A 453 -31.70 8.18 -21.07
C LEU A 453 -32.27 7.34 -22.22
N GLN A 454 -33.42 7.72 -22.79
CA GLN A 454 -34.00 7.02 -23.95
C GLN A 454 -33.12 7.17 -25.20
N LYS A 455 -32.45 8.31 -25.41
CA LYS A 455 -31.53 8.48 -26.55
C LYS A 455 -30.35 7.51 -26.49
N SER A 456 -29.80 7.30 -25.30
CA SER A 456 -28.73 6.33 -25.07
C SER A 456 -29.24 4.88 -25.03
N ASN A 457 -30.53 4.66 -24.75
CA ASN A 457 -31.16 3.33 -24.71
C ASN A 457 -32.47 3.26 -25.52
N PRO A 458 -32.43 3.38 -26.87
CA PRO A 458 -33.64 3.54 -27.70
C PRO A 458 -34.65 2.39 -27.61
N GLY A 459 -34.19 1.18 -27.24
CA GLY A 459 -35.03 -0.01 -27.09
C GLY A 459 -35.63 -0.23 -25.70
N ASN A 460 -35.39 0.67 -24.73
CA ASN A 460 -35.88 0.51 -23.37
C ASN A 460 -37.37 0.89 -23.30
N ALA A 461 -38.26 -0.12 -23.26
CA ALA A 461 -39.71 0.07 -23.20
C ALA A 461 -40.18 0.74 -21.89
N MET A 462 -39.45 0.56 -20.78
CA MET A 462 -39.78 1.17 -19.49
C MET A 462 -39.61 2.69 -19.54
N LEU A 463 -38.50 3.17 -20.11
CA LEU A 463 -38.27 4.61 -20.28
C LEU A 463 -39.33 5.24 -21.21
N ALA A 464 -39.71 4.56 -22.29
CA ALA A 464 -40.75 5.04 -23.21
C ALA A 464 -42.15 5.16 -22.53
N ASP A 465 -42.49 4.21 -21.66
CA ASP A 465 -43.74 4.25 -20.88
C ASP A 465 -43.74 5.38 -19.84
N ILE A 466 -42.62 5.57 -19.12
CA ILE A 466 -42.42 6.67 -18.16
C ILE A 466 -42.60 8.03 -18.86
N ILE A 467 -41.95 8.24 -20.01
CA ILE A 467 -42.04 9.47 -20.81
C ILE A 467 -43.51 9.72 -21.23
N THR A 468 -44.19 8.70 -21.75
CA THR A 468 -45.59 8.81 -22.20
C THR A 468 -46.53 9.21 -21.06
N LYS A 469 -46.38 8.59 -19.89
CA LYS A 469 -47.16 8.90 -18.70
C LYS A 469 -46.91 10.33 -18.21
N LEU A 470 -45.65 10.77 -18.16
CA LEU A 470 -45.30 12.15 -17.77
C LEU A 470 -45.87 13.19 -18.74
N GLN A 471 -45.82 12.93 -20.05
CA GLN A 471 -46.42 13.81 -21.06
C GLN A 471 -47.96 13.90 -20.92
N ALA A 472 -48.60 12.82 -20.48
CA ALA A 472 -50.03 12.80 -20.15
C ALA A 472 -50.35 13.43 -18.78
N GLY A 473 -49.36 13.93 -18.04
CA GLY A 473 -49.52 14.53 -16.71
C GLY A 473 -49.74 13.50 -15.59
N ALA A 474 -49.50 12.22 -15.85
CA ALA A 474 -49.62 11.15 -14.85
C ALA A 474 -48.25 10.88 -14.18
N ASN A 475 -48.27 10.55 -12.88
CA ASN A 475 -47.08 10.07 -12.17
C ASN A 475 -46.83 8.60 -12.53
N PRO A 476 -45.70 8.24 -13.18
CA PRO A 476 -45.39 6.86 -13.55
C PRO A 476 -44.90 5.99 -12.38
N PHE A 477 -44.56 6.58 -11.24
CA PHE A 477 -43.99 5.90 -10.09
C PHE A 477 -45.02 5.68 -8.98
N ALA A 478 -45.02 4.49 -8.40
CA ALA A 478 -45.71 4.24 -7.14
C ALA A 478 -44.88 4.83 -5.99
N SER A 479 -45.52 5.26 -4.90
CA SER A 479 -44.81 5.76 -3.71
C SER A 479 -43.87 4.69 -3.16
N GLY A 480 -42.55 4.86 -3.35
CA GLY A 480 -41.52 3.92 -2.90
C GLY A 480 -41.22 2.81 -3.90
N THR A 481 -40.61 3.15 -5.04
CA THR A 481 -39.96 2.14 -5.90
C THR A 481 -39.02 1.27 -5.06
N PRO A 482 -39.09 -0.06 -5.18
CA PRO A 482 -38.15 -0.94 -4.52
C PRO A 482 -36.74 -0.60 -4.99
N LEU A 483 -35.79 -0.50 -4.04
CA LEU A 483 -34.38 -0.43 -4.37
C LEU A 483 -34.02 -1.59 -5.32
N PRO A 484 -33.16 -1.36 -6.33
CA PRO A 484 -32.60 -2.47 -7.09
C PRO A 484 -31.93 -3.44 -6.11
N PRO A 485 -32.01 -4.76 -6.35
CA PRO A 485 -31.40 -5.74 -5.46
C PRO A 485 -29.92 -5.38 -5.25
N GLU A 486 -29.47 -5.43 -3.99
CA GLU A 486 -28.09 -5.14 -3.58
C GLU A 486 -27.12 -5.87 -4.51
N THR A 487 -26.54 -5.15 -5.47
CA THR A 487 -25.24 -5.56 -6.00
C THR A 487 -24.25 -5.26 -4.88
N PRO A 488 -23.52 -6.26 -4.36
CA PRO A 488 -22.44 -6.00 -3.42
C PRO A 488 -21.57 -4.90 -4.02
N PRO A 489 -21.05 -3.95 -3.23
CA PRO A 489 -20.09 -2.99 -3.75
C PRO A 489 -19.03 -3.81 -4.48
N GLN A 490 -18.92 -3.61 -5.80
CA GLN A 490 -17.73 -4.06 -6.50
C GLN A 490 -16.62 -3.37 -5.73
N ALA A 491 -15.77 -4.17 -5.07
CA ALA A 491 -14.64 -3.66 -4.32
C ALA A 491 -14.03 -2.54 -5.14
N VAL A 492 -14.13 -1.32 -4.61
CA VAL A 492 -13.55 -0.13 -5.21
C VAL A 492 -12.10 -0.51 -5.52
N ARG A 493 -11.78 -0.59 -6.81
CA ARG A 493 -10.46 -0.97 -7.30
C ARG A 493 -9.41 0.03 -6.85
#